data_AF-D5XDS0-F1
#
_entry.id   AF-D5XDS0-F1
#
_cell.length_a   1.000
_cell.length_b   1.000
_cell.length_c   1.000
_cell.angle_alpha   90.00
_cell.angle_beta   90.00
_cell.angle_gamma   90.00
#
_symmetry.space_group_name_H-M   'P 1'
#
loop_
_entity.id
_entity.type
_entity.pdbx_description
1 polymer ?
#
loop_
_entity_poly.entity_id
_entity_poly.type
_entity_poly.pdbx_seq_one_letter_code
_entity_poly.pdbx_strand_id
1 'polypeptide(L)'
;MHEMSLMAGVFDVINKSIAPYPNAKVTKVILVVGALTNAVPDALQLAFEVFAKGSPVEGAVLEIQEVPLTLKCDECGWEGPVDIYQSVCPKCRSFNVGVIAGRELLIKSLEVETDGD
;
A
#
# COMPACT_ATOMS: atom_id res chain seq x y z
N MET A 1 -14.99 -8.66 2.17
CA MET A 1 -15.11 -8.08 0.81
C MET A 1 -14.19 -6.88 0.63
N HIS A 2 -13.98 -6.02 1.63
CA HIS A 2 -13.07 -4.87 1.57
C HIS A 2 -11.67 -5.21 1.00
N GLU A 3 -10.94 -6.13 1.63
CA GLU A 3 -9.57 -6.49 1.23
C GLU A 3 -9.49 -7.16 -0.14
N MET A 4 -10.50 -7.97 -0.49
CA MET A 4 -10.60 -8.59 -1.82
C MET A 4 -10.78 -7.53 -2.91
N SER A 5 -11.56 -6.48 -2.66
CA SER A 5 -11.71 -5.37 -3.59
C SER A 5 -10.43 -4.53 -3.71
N LEU A 6 -9.72 -4.29 -2.60
CA LEU A 6 -8.41 -3.63 -2.66
C LEU A 6 -7.43 -4.46 -3.49
N MET A 7 -7.37 -5.77 -3.23
CA MET A 7 -6.45 -6.67 -3.93
C MET A 7 -6.78 -6.80 -5.42
N ALA A 8 -8.06 -6.80 -5.80
CA ALA A 8 -8.45 -6.75 -7.20
C ALA A 8 -7.86 -5.52 -7.92
N GLY A 9 -7.94 -4.34 -7.29
CA GLY A 9 -7.33 -3.12 -7.82
C GLY A 9 -5.79 -3.20 -7.90
N VAL A 10 -5.14 -3.84 -6.93
CA VAL A 10 -3.69 -4.10 -6.95
C VAL A 10 -3.31 -4.98 -8.14
N PHE A 11 -4.02 -6.09 -8.36
CA PHE A 11 -3.77 -7.00 -9.48
C PHE A 11 -4.05 -6.34 -10.84
N ASP A 12 -5.04 -5.47 -10.94
CA ASP A 12 -5.27 -4.67 -12.15
C ASP A 12 -4.05 -3.80 -12.50
N VAL A 13 -3.40 -3.21 -11.49
CA VAL A 13 -2.17 -2.43 -11.69
C VAL A 13 -1.01 -3.34 -12.06
N ILE A 14 -0.80 -4.47 -11.36
CA ILE A 14 0.26 -5.43 -11.67
C ILE A 14 0.16 -5.90 -13.12
N ASN A 15 -1.03 -6.36 -13.53
CA ASN A 15 -1.27 -6.88 -14.88
C ASN A 15 -0.98 -5.82 -15.95
N LYS A 16 -1.35 -4.56 -15.71
CA LYS A 16 -1.03 -3.45 -16.62
C LYS A 16 0.48 -3.18 -16.67
N SER A 17 1.18 -3.27 -15.53
CA SER A 17 2.61 -3.05 -15.45
C SER A 17 3.43 -4.11 -16.18
N ILE A 18 3.01 -5.38 -16.13
CA ILE A 18 3.72 -6.48 -16.79
C ILE A 18 3.26 -6.75 -18.23
N ALA A 19 2.17 -6.13 -18.69
CA ALA A 19 1.64 -6.32 -20.05
C ALA A 19 2.67 -6.14 -21.19
N PRO A 20 3.67 -5.23 -21.10
CA PRO A 20 4.71 -5.10 -22.13
C PRO A 20 5.75 -6.23 -22.15
N TYR A 21 5.79 -7.08 -21.11
CA TYR A 21 6.83 -8.09 -20.91
C TYR A 21 6.23 -9.50 -21.07
N PRO A 22 6.27 -10.09 -22.28
CA PRO A 22 5.80 -11.45 -22.48
C PRO A 22 6.61 -12.42 -21.61
N ASN A 23 5.93 -13.41 -21.00
CA ASN A 23 6.49 -14.40 -20.07
C ASN A 23 7.08 -13.83 -18.76
N ALA A 24 6.85 -12.55 -18.45
CA ALA A 24 7.25 -11.98 -17.17
C ALA A 24 6.66 -12.78 -15.99
N LYS A 25 7.52 -13.13 -15.04
CA LYS A 25 7.12 -13.70 -13.76
C LYS A 25 7.41 -12.69 -12.66
N VAL A 26 6.38 -12.29 -11.91
CA VAL A 26 6.56 -11.42 -10.76
C VAL A 26 7.08 -12.27 -9.59
N THR A 27 8.19 -11.86 -8.99
CA THR A 27 8.81 -12.56 -7.85
C THR A 27 8.58 -11.84 -6.54
N LYS A 28 8.40 -10.51 -6.58
CA LYS A 28 8.11 -9.70 -5.39
C LYS A 28 7.23 -8.50 -5.71
N VAL A 29 6.31 -8.22 -4.80
CA VAL A 29 5.45 -7.03 -4.81
C VAL A 29 5.65 -6.27 -3.50
N ILE A 30 6.07 -5.01 -3.57
CA ILE A 30 6.12 -4.14 -2.40
C ILE A 30 4.91 -3.22 -2.41
N LEU A 31 3.97 -3.47 -1.51
CA LEU A 31 2.74 -2.69 -1.34
C LEU A 31 2.89 -1.72 -0.17
N VAL A 32 2.58 -0.45 -0.39
CA VAL A 32 2.57 0.57 0.68
C VAL A 32 1.13 0.79 1.11
N VAL A 33 0.88 0.63 2.42
CA VAL A 33 -0.44 0.68 3.02
C VAL A 33 -0.46 1.73 4.13
N GLY A 34 -1.23 2.78 3.93
CA GLY A 34 -1.42 3.85 4.90
C GLY A 34 -2.43 3.48 5.97
N ALA A 35 -2.20 3.94 7.20
CA ALA A 35 -3.04 3.65 8.38
C ALA A 35 -4.53 4.00 8.20
N LEU A 36 -4.89 4.97 7.34
CA LEU A 36 -6.28 5.37 7.06
C LEU A 36 -6.99 4.48 6.03
N THR A 37 -6.28 3.57 5.36
CA THR A 37 -6.93 2.58 4.47
C THR A 37 -7.75 1.56 5.24
N ASN A 38 -7.44 1.41 6.55
CA ASN A 38 -8.01 0.40 7.43
C ASN A 38 -7.86 -1.03 6.86
N ALA A 39 -6.86 -1.23 6.00
CA ALA A 39 -6.56 -2.53 5.43
C ALA A 39 -5.75 -3.36 6.44
N VAL A 40 -6.14 -4.61 6.64
CA VAL A 40 -5.46 -5.52 7.55
C VAL A 40 -4.36 -6.28 6.78
N PRO A 41 -3.07 -6.14 7.14
CA PRO A 41 -1.96 -6.75 6.40
C PRO A 41 -2.13 -8.27 6.20
N ASP A 42 -2.50 -9.00 7.25
CA ASP A 42 -2.72 -10.46 7.16
C ASP A 42 -3.85 -10.82 6.19
N ALA A 43 -4.91 -10.02 6.16
CA ALA A 43 -6.03 -10.23 5.24
C ALA A 43 -5.65 -9.86 3.80
N LEU A 44 -4.80 -8.85 3.60
CA LEU A 44 -4.22 -8.54 2.29
C LEU A 44 -3.30 -9.67 1.82
N GLN A 45 -2.51 -10.27 2.71
CA GLN A 45 -1.66 -11.42 2.38
C GLN A 45 -2.50 -12.59 1.88
N LEU A 46 -3.58 -12.93 2.59
CA LEU A 46 -4.51 -13.98 2.18
C LEU A 46 -5.21 -13.66 0.85
N ALA A 47 -5.67 -12.42 0.68
CA ALA A 47 -6.27 -11.99 -0.58
C ALA A 47 -5.27 -12.12 -1.73
N PHE A 48 -4.02 -11.71 -1.53
CA PHE A 48 -2.97 -11.81 -2.52
C PHE A 48 -2.74 -13.24 -2.98
N GLU A 49 -2.64 -14.20 -2.05
CA GLU A 49 -2.48 -15.62 -2.38
C GLU A 49 -3.62 -16.16 -3.26
N VAL A 50 -4.86 -15.74 -2.99
CA VAL A 50 -6.03 -16.15 -3.77
C VAL A 50 -5.94 -15.64 -5.21
N PHE A 51 -5.55 -14.37 -5.40
CA PHE A 51 -5.41 -13.78 -6.74
C PHE A 51 -4.14 -14.25 -7.47
N ALA A 52 -3.06 -14.54 -6.73
CA ALA A 52 -1.79 -14.96 -7.30
C ALA A 52 -1.86 -16.34 -7.94
N LYS A 53 -2.70 -17.23 -7.43
CA LYS A 53 -2.83 -18.61 -7.89
C LYS A 53 -3.22 -18.70 -9.38
N GLY A 54 -2.44 -19.41 -10.17
CA GLY A 54 -2.65 -19.58 -11.61
C GLY A 54 -2.33 -18.33 -12.44
N SER A 55 -1.60 -17.36 -11.88
CA SER A 55 -1.26 -16.09 -12.52
C SER A 55 0.26 -15.91 -12.65
N PRO A 56 0.74 -14.92 -13.43
CA PRO A 56 2.17 -14.57 -13.49
C PRO A 56 2.79 -14.12 -12.16
N VAL A 57 1.98 -13.92 -11.12
CA VAL A 57 2.36 -13.52 -9.77
C VAL A 57 2.39 -14.72 -8.81
N GLU A 58 2.11 -15.93 -9.30
CA GLU A 58 2.11 -17.14 -8.47
C GLU A 58 3.48 -17.40 -7.84
N GLY A 59 3.49 -17.55 -6.51
CA GLY A 59 4.71 -17.74 -5.72
C GLY A 59 5.50 -16.47 -5.44
N ALA A 60 5.01 -15.30 -5.85
CA ALA A 60 5.63 -14.02 -5.50
C ALA A 60 5.53 -13.72 -4.00
N VAL A 61 6.53 -13.02 -3.47
CA VAL A 61 6.49 -12.49 -2.11
C VAL A 61 5.74 -11.15 -2.11
N LEU A 62 4.69 -11.05 -1.31
CA LEU A 62 4.10 -9.76 -0.96
C LEU A 62 4.80 -9.20 0.27
N GLU A 63 5.43 -8.03 0.14
CA GLU A 63 5.95 -7.25 1.25
C GLU A 63 5.04 -6.03 1.47
N ILE A 64 4.48 -5.91 2.67
CA ILE A 64 3.62 -4.78 3.04
C ILE A 64 4.44 -3.80 3.88
N GLN A 65 4.52 -2.56 3.40
CA GLN A 65 5.13 -1.44 4.12
C GLN A 65 4.03 -0.53 4.65
N GLU A 66 3.86 -0.52 5.97
CA GLU A 66 2.87 0.31 6.63
C GLU A 66 3.35 1.76 6.80
N VAL A 67 2.47 2.71 6.50
CA VAL A 67 2.75 4.14 6.67
C VAL A 67 1.83 4.71 7.75
N PRO A 68 2.39 5.29 8.82
CA PRO A 68 1.58 5.86 9.89
C PRO A 68 0.83 7.10 9.39
N LEU A 69 -0.29 7.40 10.05
CA LEU A 69 -0.96 8.68 9.87
C LEU A 69 0.00 9.81 10.26
N THR A 70 0.34 10.67 9.32
CA THR A 70 1.17 11.85 9.57
C THR A 70 0.35 13.10 9.32
N LEU A 71 0.36 14.00 10.30
CA LEU A 71 -0.32 15.28 10.22
C LEU A 71 0.69 16.42 10.09
N LYS A 72 0.26 17.49 9.45
CA LYS A 72 0.91 18.80 9.45
C LYS A 72 -0.04 19.84 10.02
N CYS A 73 0.43 20.68 10.93
CA CYS A 73 -0.33 21.79 11.48
C CYS A 73 -0.05 23.08 10.72
N ASP A 74 -1.10 23.73 10.23
CA ASP A 74 -0.98 24.97 9.47
C ASP A 74 -0.80 26.21 10.36
N GLU A 75 -1.06 26.10 11.68
CA GLU A 75 -0.83 27.21 12.63
C GLU A 75 0.62 27.29 13.13
N CYS A 76 1.22 26.14 13.48
CA CYS A 76 2.54 26.10 14.12
C CYS A 76 3.61 25.39 13.29
N GLY A 77 3.25 24.84 12.13
CA GLY A 77 4.17 24.14 11.23
C GLY A 77 4.62 22.76 11.72
N TRP A 78 4.11 22.27 12.86
CA TRP A 78 4.47 20.93 13.35
C TRP A 78 4.04 19.85 12.37
N GLU A 79 4.94 18.90 12.13
CA GLU A 79 4.71 17.72 11.31
C GLU A 79 5.15 16.47 12.09
N GLY A 80 4.34 15.41 12.05
CA GLY A 80 4.73 14.15 12.67
C GLY A 80 3.64 13.08 12.67
N PRO A 81 4.04 11.83 13.02
CA PRO A 81 3.11 10.72 13.12
C PRO A 81 2.18 10.89 14.33
N VAL A 82 0.96 10.40 14.19
CA VAL A 82 -0.06 10.40 15.25
C VAL A 82 -0.89 9.13 15.21
N ASP A 83 -1.58 8.84 16.30
CA ASP A 83 -2.66 7.85 16.30
C ASP A 83 -3.81 8.27 15.38
N ILE A 84 -4.50 7.29 14.80
CA ILE A 84 -5.61 7.51 13.85
C ILE A 84 -6.79 8.33 14.42
N TYR A 85 -6.87 8.44 15.75
CA TYR A 85 -7.90 9.21 16.46
C TYR A 85 -7.48 10.64 16.79
N GLN A 86 -6.22 11.02 16.51
CA GLN A 86 -5.71 12.35 16.82
C GLN A 86 -6.21 13.36 15.79
N SER A 87 -7.05 14.29 16.24
CA SER A 87 -7.62 15.36 15.42
C SER A 87 -7.09 16.76 15.77
N VAL A 88 -6.11 16.82 16.67
CA VAL A 88 -5.60 18.07 17.26
C VAL A 88 -4.08 18.09 17.21
N CYS A 89 -3.48 19.24 16.89
CA CYS A 89 -2.03 19.40 16.92
C CYS A 89 -1.48 19.16 18.34
N PRO A 90 -0.50 18.25 18.54
CA PRO A 90 0.08 17.97 19.86
C PRO A 90 0.97 19.11 20.38
N LYS A 91 1.35 20.08 19.53
CA LYS A 91 2.21 21.22 19.91
C LYS A 91 1.41 22.46 20.31
N CYS A 92 0.44 22.90 19.50
CA CYS A 92 -0.31 24.15 19.74
C CYS A 92 -1.78 23.93 20.08
N ARG A 93 -2.28 22.68 20.04
CA ARG A 93 -3.70 22.31 20.23
C ARG A 93 -4.67 22.90 19.21
N SER A 94 -4.17 23.39 18.08
CA SER A 94 -5.03 23.79 16.96
C SER A 94 -5.69 22.58 16.30
N PHE A 95 -6.90 22.78 15.79
CA PHE A 95 -7.61 21.85 14.91
C PHE A 95 -7.26 22.04 13.43
N ASN A 96 -6.50 23.10 13.10
CA ASN A 96 -6.06 23.37 11.73
C ASN A 96 -4.85 22.47 11.40
N VAL A 97 -5.17 21.19 11.18
CA VAL A 97 -4.23 20.12 10.83
C VAL A 97 -4.68 19.42 9.56
N GLY A 98 -3.74 19.16 8.65
CA GLY A 98 -3.94 18.42 7.42
C GLY A 98 -3.26 17.04 7.49
N VAL A 99 -3.86 16.05 6.84
CA VAL A 99 -3.24 14.74 6.63
C VAL A 99 -2.26 14.84 5.47
N ILE A 100 -1.00 14.47 5.71
CA ILE A 100 0.05 14.47 4.66
C ILE A 100 0.56 13.08 4.30
N ALA A 101 0.33 12.07 5.17
CA ALA A 101 0.61 10.67 4.87
C ALA A 101 -0.35 9.76 5.66
N GLY A 102 -0.45 8.49 5.26
CA GLY A 102 -1.31 7.49 5.85
C GLY A 102 -2.54 7.16 5.00
N ARG A 103 -2.63 7.65 3.76
CA ARG A 103 -3.73 7.35 2.81
C ARG A 103 -3.30 6.41 1.67
N GLU A 104 -2.08 5.92 1.73
CA GLU A 104 -1.44 5.20 0.64
C GLU A 104 -2.08 3.83 0.45
N LEU A 105 -2.39 3.49 -0.79
CA LEU A 105 -2.60 2.11 -1.22
C LEU A 105 -2.00 2.01 -2.62
N LEU A 106 -0.70 1.74 -2.68
CA LEU A 106 0.04 1.81 -3.92
C LEU A 106 1.14 0.76 -3.97
N ILE A 107 1.46 0.33 -5.19
CA ILE A 107 2.59 -0.55 -5.45
C ILE A 107 3.84 0.33 -5.54
N LYS A 108 4.78 0.12 -4.62
CA LYS A 108 6.07 0.82 -4.61
C LYS A 108 7.07 0.18 -5.55
N SER A 109 7.05 -1.13 -5.67
CA SER A 109 7.98 -1.88 -6.52
C SER A 109 7.39 -3.22 -6.95
N LEU A 110 7.76 -3.65 -8.16
CA LEU A 110 7.52 -4.98 -8.71
C LEU A 110 8.86 -5.53 -9.18
N GLU A 111 9.27 -6.66 -8.63
CA GLU A 111 10.41 -7.42 -9.12
C GLU A 111 9.90 -8.47 -10.10
N VAL A 112 10.51 -8.51 -11.28
CA VAL A 112 10.04 -9.32 -12.41
C VAL A 112 11.23 -10.04 -13.03
N GLU A 113 11.11 -11.35 -13.19
CA GLU A 113 12.03 -12.16 -13.99
C GLU A 113 11.51 -12.23 -15.43
N THR A 114 12.42 -12.09 -16.40
CA THR A 114 12.11 -12.25 -17.83
C THR A 114 13.04 -13.30 -18.43
N ASP A 115 12.62 -13.97 -19.52
CA ASP A 115 13.43 -14.96 -20.21
C ASP A 115 14.79 -14.35 -20.62
N GLY A 116 15.87 -14.66 -19.89
CA GLY A 116 17.21 -14.11 -20.11
C GLY A 116 18.04 -13.81 -18.86
N ASP A 117 17.45 -13.80 -17.67
CA ASP A 117 18.14 -13.74 -16.36
C ASP A 117 18.53 -15.13 -15.81
#